data_AF-A0A7V1PWV7-F1
#
_entry.id   AF-A0A7V1PWV7-F1
#
_cell.length_a   1.000
_cell.length_b   1.000
_cell.length_c   1.000
_cell.angle_alpha   90.00
_cell.angle_beta   90.00
_cell.angle_gamma   90.00
#
_symmetry.space_group_name_H-M   'P 1'
#
loop_
_entity.id
_entity.type
_entity.pdbx_description
1 polymer ?
#
loop_
_entity_poly.entity_id
_entity_poly.type
_entity_poly.pdbx_seq_one_letter_code
_entity_poly.pdbx_strand_id
1 'polypeptide(L)'
;MKYYLFIDETGDHSLSNVDQNFPIFMIGGVLISEKEYKVFQEKINDFKNTFFGTKEIILHSRDIRKINPPFQILFDLKIKERFYKELDDIIEKTDFVVNPVAILKNEHIKKYGKVADNPYTMSLNFIIERTVFDCDELEGCSEVEMVIEKRGKKEDAGLLDVYQKIRTRGTGYVSSERIIRLFSKIDFKNKMDNDEGLQLSDLISYPIARKILYSKNINPAYDILKSKIRKKGWKIFP
;
A
#
# COMPACT_ATOMS: atom_id res chain seq x y z
N MET A 1 4.60 -5.13 21.04
CA MET A 1 4.22 -5.95 19.87
C MET A 1 4.75 -5.28 18.63
N LYS A 2 5.36 -6.07 17.76
CA LYS A 2 5.92 -5.60 16.49
C LYS A 2 4.83 -5.56 15.42
N TYR A 3 4.89 -4.54 14.58
CA TYR A 3 4.05 -4.34 13.41
C TYR A 3 4.91 -4.19 12.17
N TYR A 4 4.32 -4.50 11.02
CA TYR A 4 4.87 -4.23 9.71
C TYR A 4 4.06 -3.15 9.02
N LEU A 5 4.74 -2.23 8.37
CA LEU A 5 4.15 -1.24 7.48
C LEU A 5 4.60 -1.56 6.05
N PHE A 6 3.75 -2.24 5.29
CA PHE A 6 3.99 -2.50 3.87
C PHE A 6 3.51 -1.32 3.04
N ILE A 7 4.37 -0.86 2.13
CA ILE A 7 4.12 0.30 1.30
C ILE A 7 4.22 -0.12 -0.17
N ASP A 8 3.12 0.07 -0.88
CA ASP A 8 3.09 0.06 -2.34
C ASP A 8 2.47 1.36 -2.88
N GLU A 9 2.79 1.64 -4.12
CA GLU A 9 2.42 2.85 -4.84
C GLU A 9 1.59 2.51 -6.08
N THR A 10 0.54 3.29 -6.30
CA THR A 10 -0.25 3.19 -7.52
C THR A 10 -0.34 4.53 -8.24
N GLY A 11 -0.21 4.46 -9.57
CA GLY A 11 0.07 5.63 -10.39
C GLY A 11 1.56 5.97 -10.44
N ASP A 12 1.96 6.63 -11.51
CA ASP A 12 3.28 7.23 -11.63
C ASP A 12 3.36 8.47 -10.70
N HIS A 13 4.54 8.87 -10.26
CA HIS A 13 4.73 10.04 -9.38
C HIS A 13 5.03 11.35 -10.15
N SER A 14 5.34 11.28 -11.45
CA SER A 14 5.72 12.43 -12.27
C SER A 14 4.58 13.44 -12.43
N LEU A 15 4.88 14.71 -12.15
CA LEU A 15 3.99 15.85 -12.43
C LEU A 15 4.24 16.47 -13.82
N SER A 16 5.31 16.05 -14.51
CA SER A 16 5.67 16.60 -15.82
C SER A 16 4.79 16.01 -16.93
N ASN A 17 4.57 14.70 -16.89
CA ASN A 17 3.80 13.91 -17.85
C ASN A 17 2.69 13.15 -17.13
N VAL A 18 1.49 13.72 -17.07
CA VAL A 18 0.35 13.12 -16.35
C VAL A 18 -0.47 12.25 -17.30
N ASP A 19 -0.60 10.95 -16.98
CA ASP A 19 -1.58 10.06 -17.62
C ASP A 19 -3.00 10.50 -17.24
N GLN A 20 -3.73 11.02 -18.22
CA GLN A 20 -5.08 11.54 -18.01
C GLN A 20 -6.11 10.43 -17.75
N ASN A 21 -5.80 9.16 -18.03
CA ASN A 21 -6.66 8.04 -17.69
C ASN A 21 -6.53 7.62 -16.21
N PHE A 22 -5.43 8.03 -15.56
CA PHE A 22 -5.17 7.73 -14.16
C PHE A 22 -4.36 8.86 -13.50
N PRO A 23 -4.92 10.08 -13.37
CA PRO A 23 -4.21 11.28 -12.94
C PRO A 23 -4.09 11.36 -11.41
N ILE A 24 -3.72 10.23 -10.79
CA ILE A 24 -3.52 10.09 -9.35
C ILE A 24 -2.16 9.46 -9.10
N PHE A 25 -1.46 9.94 -8.08
CA PHE A 25 -0.40 9.21 -7.42
C PHE A 25 -0.89 8.86 -6.02
N MET A 26 -0.78 7.61 -5.60
CA MET A 26 -1.17 7.22 -4.26
C MET A 26 -0.16 6.24 -3.66
N ILE A 27 0.17 6.46 -2.40
CA ILE A 27 0.88 5.50 -1.58
C ILE A 27 -0.14 4.82 -0.64
N GLY A 28 -0.19 3.49 -0.67
CA GLY A 28 -0.99 2.68 0.25
C GLY A 28 -0.11 2.06 1.33
N GLY A 29 -0.26 2.53 2.57
CA GLY A 29 0.37 1.90 3.73
C GLY A 29 -0.53 0.87 4.38
N VAL A 30 -0.10 -0.39 4.46
CA VAL A 30 -0.76 -1.47 5.21
C VAL A 30 -0.02 -1.69 6.52
N LEU A 31 -0.69 -1.41 7.64
CA LEU A 31 -0.19 -1.66 8.98
C LEU A 31 -0.81 -2.96 9.52
N ILE A 32 0.03 -3.96 9.80
CA ILE A 32 -0.39 -5.29 10.24
C ILE A 32 0.51 -5.78 11.38
N SER A 33 -0.07 -6.45 12.38
CA SER A 33 0.72 -7.02 13.48
C SER A 33 1.57 -8.20 12.98
N GLU A 34 2.73 -8.45 13.59
CA GLU A 34 3.56 -9.62 13.23
C GLU A 34 2.79 -10.94 13.34
N LYS A 35 1.93 -11.07 14.36
CA LYS A 35 1.11 -12.26 14.57
C LYS A 35 0.12 -12.46 13.41
N GLU A 36 -0.62 -11.41 13.06
CA GLU A 36 -1.61 -11.48 11.99
C GLU A 36 -0.96 -11.64 10.61
N TYR A 37 0.21 -11.04 10.42
CA TYR A 37 0.98 -11.19 9.19
C TYR A 37 1.36 -12.66 8.94
N LYS A 38 1.82 -13.39 9.96
CA LYS A 38 2.12 -14.83 9.84
C LYS A 38 0.90 -15.65 9.42
N VAL A 39 -0.27 -15.37 10.03
CA VAL A 39 -1.53 -16.03 9.68
C VAL A 39 -1.94 -15.71 8.23
N PHE A 40 -1.76 -14.45 7.80
CA PHE A 40 -2.01 -14.05 6.42
C PHE A 40 -1.08 -14.77 5.44
N GLN A 41 0.21 -14.88 5.75
CA GLN A 41 1.20 -15.60 4.93
C GLN A 41 0.83 -17.07 4.73
N GLU A 42 0.38 -17.76 5.78
CA GLU A 42 -0.08 -19.15 5.67
C GLU A 42 -1.29 -19.25 4.73
N LYS A 43 -2.34 -18.45 4.98
CA LYS A 43 -3.57 -18.46 4.17
C LYS A 43 -3.33 -18.13 2.71
N ILE A 44 -2.50 -17.13 2.43
CA ILE A 44 -2.24 -16.71 1.04
C ILE A 44 -1.36 -17.72 0.31
N ASN A 45 -0.47 -18.42 1.02
CA ASN A 45 0.32 -19.49 0.42
C ASN A 45 -0.52 -20.73 0.14
N ASP A 46 -1.47 -21.08 1.01
CA ASP A 46 -2.46 -22.14 0.74
C ASP A 46 -3.36 -21.77 -0.44
N PHE A 47 -3.78 -20.51 -0.54
CA PHE A 47 -4.51 -19.98 -1.69
C PHE A 47 -3.69 -20.14 -2.98
N LYS A 48 -2.43 -19.72 -3.00
CA LYS A 48 -1.55 -19.86 -4.17
C LYS A 48 -1.35 -21.34 -4.56
N ASN A 49 -1.13 -22.23 -3.59
CA ASN A 49 -1.04 -23.66 -3.84
C ASN A 49 -2.33 -24.25 -4.43
N THR A 50 -3.49 -23.81 -3.95
CA THR A 50 -4.80 -24.28 -4.43
C THR A 50 -5.02 -23.95 -5.91
N PHE A 51 -4.63 -22.75 -6.35
CA PHE A 51 -4.89 -22.29 -7.71
C PHE A 51 -3.75 -22.57 -8.70
N PHE A 52 -2.51 -22.62 -8.22
CA PHE A 52 -1.32 -22.70 -9.08
C PHE A 52 -0.40 -23.90 -8.77
N GLY A 53 -0.68 -24.66 -7.71
CA GLY A 53 0.18 -25.76 -7.26
C GLY A 53 1.52 -25.33 -6.67
N THR A 54 1.71 -24.04 -6.41
CA THR A 54 2.94 -23.48 -5.85
C THR A 54 2.67 -22.18 -5.10
N LYS A 55 3.50 -21.86 -4.11
CA LYS A 55 3.52 -20.58 -3.39
C LYS A 55 4.33 -19.47 -4.09
N GLU A 56 5.05 -19.82 -5.15
CA GLU A 56 5.97 -18.91 -5.85
C GLU A 56 5.26 -17.90 -6.76
N ILE A 57 3.93 -18.04 -6.94
CA ILE A 57 3.16 -17.06 -7.72
C ILE A 57 3.01 -15.76 -6.95
N ILE A 58 3.50 -14.67 -7.53
CA ILE A 58 3.35 -13.32 -7.02
C ILE A 58 1.98 -12.78 -7.44
N LEU A 59 1.12 -12.50 -6.46
CA LEU A 59 -0.20 -11.92 -6.68
C LEU A 59 -0.07 -10.43 -6.94
N HIS A 60 -0.03 -10.07 -8.23
CA HIS A 60 -0.01 -8.68 -8.66
C HIS A 60 -1.34 -8.27 -9.27
N SER A 61 -1.94 -7.23 -8.71
CA SER A 61 -3.25 -6.67 -9.03
C SER A 61 -3.42 -6.40 -10.51
N ARG A 62 -2.40 -5.87 -11.19
CA ARG A 62 -2.46 -5.63 -12.64
C ARG A 62 -2.54 -6.93 -13.44
N ASP A 63 -1.74 -7.93 -13.07
CA ASP A 63 -1.66 -9.19 -13.81
C ASP A 63 -2.92 -10.04 -13.62
N ILE A 64 -3.48 -10.04 -12.40
CA ILE A 64 -4.78 -10.65 -12.10
C ILE A 64 -5.89 -9.98 -12.92
N ARG A 65 -5.99 -8.65 -12.93
CA ARG A 65 -7.04 -7.92 -13.65
C ARG A 65 -6.95 -8.09 -15.16
N LYS A 66 -5.72 -8.07 -15.70
CA LYS A 66 -5.48 -8.22 -17.14
C LYS A 66 -5.41 -9.69 -17.58
N ILE A 67 -5.44 -10.64 -16.64
CA ILE A 67 -5.27 -12.07 -16.91
C ILE A 67 -3.94 -12.31 -17.66
N ASN A 68 -2.89 -11.60 -17.23
CA ASN A 68 -1.54 -11.83 -17.73
C ASN A 68 -1.01 -13.15 -17.16
N PRO A 69 0.00 -13.79 -17.78
CA PRO A 69 0.65 -14.96 -17.18
C PRO A 69 1.11 -14.67 -15.73
N PRO A 70 0.94 -15.61 -14.78
CA PRO A 70 0.41 -16.99 -14.93
C PRO A 70 -1.12 -17.11 -14.67
N PHE A 71 -1.88 -16.02 -14.73
CA PHE A 71 -3.28 -15.99 -14.33
C PHE A 71 -4.26 -16.49 -15.41
N GLN A 72 -3.80 -17.21 -16.44
CA GLN A 72 -4.68 -17.72 -17.51
C GLN A 72 -5.75 -18.69 -17.00
N ILE A 73 -5.58 -19.30 -15.83
CA ILE A 73 -6.62 -20.10 -15.17
C ILE A 73 -7.93 -19.31 -14.95
N LEU A 74 -7.86 -17.98 -14.89
CA LEU A 74 -9.00 -17.08 -14.70
C LEU A 74 -9.84 -16.86 -15.98
N PHE A 75 -9.47 -17.47 -17.11
CA PHE A 75 -10.35 -17.55 -18.27
C PHE A 75 -11.56 -18.47 -18.01
N ASP A 76 -11.43 -19.46 -17.13
CA ASP A 76 -12.56 -20.24 -16.64
C ASP A 76 -13.37 -19.40 -15.63
N LEU A 77 -14.64 -19.16 -15.94
CA LEU A 77 -15.50 -18.29 -15.12
C LEU A 77 -15.76 -18.86 -13.72
N LYS A 78 -15.83 -20.19 -13.56
CA LYS A 78 -16.04 -20.82 -12.24
C LYS A 78 -14.77 -20.73 -11.40
N ILE A 79 -13.61 -20.95 -12.00
CA ILE A 79 -12.31 -20.77 -11.32
C ILE A 79 -12.16 -19.30 -10.93
N LYS A 80 -12.48 -18.37 -11.83
CA LYS A 80 -12.40 -16.93 -11.57
C LYS A 80 -13.28 -16.50 -10.40
N GLU A 81 -14.55 -16.90 -10.39
CA GLU A 81 -15.48 -16.57 -9.30
C GLU A 81 -14.96 -17.09 -7.96
N ARG A 82 -14.53 -18.35 -7.92
CA ARG A 82 -13.95 -18.97 -6.71
C ARG A 82 -12.67 -18.26 -6.27
N PHE A 83 -11.78 -17.92 -7.21
CA PHE A 83 -10.52 -17.21 -6.94
C PHE A 83 -10.76 -15.86 -6.26
N TYR A 84 -11.64 -15.03 -6.83
CA TYR A 84 -11.94 -13.72 -6.24
C TYR A 84 -12.62 -13.88 -4.88
N LYS A 85 -13.60 -14.78 -4.76
CA LYS A 85 -14.30 -15.01 -3.49
C LYS A 85 -13.33 -15.43 -2.37
N GLU A 86 -12.46 -16.40 -2.63
CA GLU A 86 -11.50 -16.88 -1.62
C GLU A 86 -10.45 -15.81 -1.27
N LEU A 87 -9.97 -15.04 -2.26
CA LEU A 87 -9.03 -13.94 -2.02
C LEU A 87 -9.68 -12.82 -1.19
N ASP A 88 -10.90 -12.44 -1.53
CA ASP A 88 -11.70 -11.44 -0.82
C ASP A 88 -11.97 -11.89 0.62
N ASP A 89 -12.34 -13.16 0.82
CA ASP A 89 -12.57 -13.76 2.15
C ASP A 89 -11.28 -13.72 3.03
N ILE A 90 -10.10 -13.92 2.44
CA ILE A 90 -8.82 -13.82 3.16
C ILE A 90 -8.59 -12.37 3.59
N ILE A 91 -8.66 -11.42 2.65
CA ILE A 91 -8.41 -9.99 2.91
C ILE A 91 -9.40 -9.44 3.93
N GLU A 92 -10.68 -9.79 3.84
CA GLU A 92 -11.70 -9.31 4.77
C GLU A 92 -11.44 -9.78 6.20
N LYS A 93 -11.01 -11.04 6.38
CA LYS A 93 -10.77 -11.64 7.70
C LYS A 93 -9.43 -11.27 8.32
N THR A 94 -8.43 -10.86 7.53
CA THR A 94 -7.12 -10.46 8.05
C THR A 94 -7.20 -9.13 8.77
N ASP A 95 -6.73 -9.03 10.01
CA ASP A 95 -6.76 -7.79 10.79
C ASP A 95 -5.59 -6.84 10.44
N PHE A 96 -5.89 -5.76 9.73
CA PHE A 96 -4.92 -4.73 9.36
C PHE A 96 -5.60 -3.37 9.17
N VAL A 97 -4.79 -2.31 9.22
CA VAL A 97 -5.20 -0.93 8.98
C VAL A 97 -4.57 -0.43 7.68
N VAL A 98 -5.35 0.29 6.89
CA VAL A 98 -4.88 0.96 5.67
C VAL A 98 -4.80 2.46 5.88
N ASN A 99 -3.65 3.04 5.49
CA ASN A 99 -3.39 4.47 5.41
C ASN A 99 -3.15 4.90 3.96
N PRO A 100 -4.22 5.23 3.21
CA PRO A 100 -4.07 5.72 1.84
C PRO A 100 -3.72 7.21 1.84
N VAL A 101 -2.68 7.57 1.10
CA VAL A 101 -2.31 8.97 0.84
C VAL A 101 -2.25 9.18 -0.66
N ALA A 102 -3.14 10.03 -1.18
CA ALA A 102 -3.30 10.30 -2.60
C ALA A 102 -3.02 11.75 -2.96
N ILE A 103 -2.52 11.98 -4.17
CA ILE A 103 -2.29 13.28 -4.79
C ILE A 103 -3.04 13.29 -6.13
N LEU A 104 -4.01 14.18 -6.26
CA LEU A 104 -4.77 14.39 -7.49
C LEU A 104 -3.96 15.29 -8.43
N LYS A 105 -3.08 14.71 -9.23
CA LYS A 105 -2.05 15.44 -9.99
C LYS A 105 -2.54 16.69 -10.73
N ASN A 106 -3.72 16.62 -11.36
CA ASN A 106 -4.29 17.75 -12.08
C ASN A 106 -4.67 18.92 -11.15
N GLU A 107 -5.25 18.64 -9.98
CA GLU A 107 -5.56 19.64 -8.96
C GLU A 107 -4.27 20.18 -8.34
N HIS A 108 -3.27 19.31 -8.17
CA HIS A 108 -2.00 19.63 -7.54
C HIS A 108 -1.21 20.61 -8.37
N ILE A 109 -1.08 20.31 -9.66
CA ILE A 109 -0.41 21.17 -10.63
C ILE A 109 -1.15 22.49 -10.77
N LYS A 110 -2.50 22.48 -10.77
CA LYS A 110 -3.29 23.71 -10.84
C LYS A 110 -3.04 24.62 -9.63
N LYS A 111 -2.84 24.05 -8.44
CA LYS A 111 -2.69 24.81 -7.20
C LYS A 111 -1.25 25.23 -6.90
N TYR A 112 -0.29 24.35 -7.15
CA TYR A 112 1.11 24.52 -6.74
C TYR A 112 2.10 24.58 -7.91
N GLY A 113 1.64 24.36 -9.14
CA GLY A 113 2.49 24.29 -10.32
C GLY A 113 3.22 22.95 -10.48
N LYS A 114 4.01 22.83 -11.56
CA LYS A 114 4.78 21.60 -11.86
C LYS A 114 6.05 21.42 -11.03
N VAL A 115 6.46 22.47 -10.30
CA VAL A 115 7.65 22.49 -9.42
C VAL A 115 7.27 22.33 -7.94
N ALA A 116 6.05 21.88 -7.67
CA ALA A 116 5.55 21.63 -6.32
C ALA A 116 6.41 20.59 -5.57
N ASP A 117 6.24 20.56 -4.25
CA ASP A 117 6.92 19.60 -3.39
C ASP A 117 6.78 18.17 -3.92
N ASN A 118 7.85 17.39 -3.79
CA ASN A 118 7.90 16.03 -4.31
C ASN A 118 6.74 15.20 -3.72
N PRO A 119 5.84 14.63 -4.55
CA PRO A 119 4.73 13.78 -4.12
C PRO A 119 5.13 12.69 -3.12
N TYR A 120 6.34 12.14 -3.24
CA TYR A 120 6.89 11.18 -2.28
C TYR A 120 7.10 11.76 -0.90
N THR A 121 7.73 12.93 -0.80
CA THR A 121 8.02 13.58 0.48
C THR A 121 6.75 13.90 1.23
N MET A 122 5.77 14.45 0.53
CA MET A 122 4.45 14.74 1.10
C MET A 122 3.78 13.46 1.58
N SER A 123 3.75 12.42 0.75
CA SER A 123 3.02 11.19 1.06
C SER A 123 3.67 10.40 2.20
N LEU A 124 5.01 10.29 2.21
CA LEU A 124 5.74 9.55 3.23
C LEU A 124 5.67 10.22 4.61
N ASN A 125 5.74 11.56 4.67
CA ASN A 125 5.50 12.31 5.90
C ASN A 125 4.16 11.91 6.53
N PHE A 126 3.09 11.92 5.73
CA PHE A 126 1.75 11.61 6.21
C PHE A 126 1.60 10.15 6.61
N ILE A 127 2.18 9.21 5.86
CA ILE A 127 2.14 7.79 6.24
C ILE A 127 2.83 7.57 7.58
N ILE A 128 4.01 8.14 7.79
CA ILE A 128 4.76 8.00 9.04
C ILE A 128 3.98 8.58 10.22
N GLU A 129 3.43 9.79 10.08
CA GLU A 129 2.58 10.41 11.10
C GLU A 129 1.37 9.53 11.45
N ARG A 130 0.66 9.03 10.43
CA ARG A 130 -0.51 8.18 10.64
C ARG A 130 -0.12 6.88 11.33
N THR A 131 0.92 6.21 10.89
CA THR A 131 1.38 4.99 11.55
C THR A 131 1.74 5.22 13.02
N VAL A 132 2.37 6.35 13.37
CA VAL A 132 2.61 6.71 14.78
C VAL A 132 1.29 6.82 15.54
N PHE A 133 0.32 7.56 15.01
CA PHE A 133 -0.98 7.71 15.66
C PHE A 133 -1.83 6.44 15.65
N ASP A 134 -1.62 5.51 14.72
CA ASP A 134 -2.29 4.20 14.75
C ASP A 134 -1.70 3.36 15.88
N CYS A 135 -0.38 3.37 16.04
CA CYS A 135 0.29 2.69 17.14
C CYS A 135 -0.04 3.26 18.53
N ASP A 136 -0.37 4.55 18.63
CA ASP A 136 -0.90 5.13 19.88
C ASP A 136 -2.30 4.56 20.24
N GLU A 137 -3.10 4.16 19.24
CA GLU A 137 -4.44 3.59 19.43
C GLU A 137 -4.43 2.04 19.55
N LEU A 138 -3.37 1.39 19.05
CA LEU A 138 -3.21 -0.07 19.08
C LEU A 138 -2.52 -0.51 20.36
N GLU A 139 -3.22 -1.32 21.16
CA GLU A 139 -2.69 -1.82 22.42
C GLU A 139 -1.38 -2.58 22.21
N GLY A 140 -0.32 -2.10 22.86
CA GLY A 140 0.99 -2.73 22.83
C GLY A 140 1.77 -2.58 21.53
N CYS A 141 1.40 -1.72 20.56
CA CYS A 141 2.32 -1.41 19.45
C CYS A 141 3.58 -0.73 20.01
N SER A 142 4.74 -1.35 19.79
CA SER A 142 6.03 -0.88 20.34
C SER A 142 7.10 -0.67 19.28
N GLU A 143 6.92 -1.26 18.10
CA GLU A 143 7.91 -1.30 17.04
C GLU A 143 7.23 -1.47 15.68
N VAL A 144 7.71 -0.76 14.67
CA VAL A 144 7.28 -0.85 13.27
C VAL A 144 8.49 -1.08 12.37
N GLU A 145 8.43 -2.15 11.56
CA GLU A 145 9.32 -2.36 10.43
C GLU A 145 8.63 -1.94 9.14
N MET A 146 9.22 -0.99 8.41
CA MET A 146 8.71 -0.51 7.15
C MET A 146 9.30 -1.33 5.99
N VAL A 147 8.45 -1.82 5.09
CA VAL A 147 8.85 -2.61 3.93
C VAL A 147 8.26 -1.95 2.69
N ILE A 148 9.10 -1.64 1.70
CA ILE A 148 8.72 -0.87 0.52
C ILE A 148 9.10 -1.65 -0.75
N GLU A 149 8.22 -1.67 -1.75
CA GLU A 149 8.56 -2.20 -3.07
C GLU A 149 9.54 -1.26 -3.81
N LYS A 150 10.64 -1.83 -4.32
CA LYS A 150 11.64 -1.10 -5.11
C LYS A 150 11.08 -0.61 -6.44
N ARG A 151 11.47 0.61 -6.83
CA ARG A 151 11.14 1.19 -8.14
C ARG A 151 12.34 1.46 -9.02
N GLY A 152 13.51 1.66 -8.42
CA GLY A 152 14.73 1.95 -9.14
C GLY A 152 15.75 2.63 -8.24
N LYS A 153 17.04 2.51 -8.58
CA LYS A 153 18.12 3.00 -7.71
C LYS A 153 17.97 4.48 -7.33
N LYS A 154 17.45 5.31 -8.23
CA LYS A 154 17.31 6.76 -8.01
C LYS A 154 16.11 7.05 -7.10
N GLU A 155 14.99 6.40 -7.37
CA GLU A 155 13.74 6.50 -6.63
C GLU A 155 13.93 5.99 -5.20
N ASP A 156 14.52 4.80 -5.05
CA ASP A 156 14.79 4.15 -3.76
C ASP A 156 15.72 5.02 -2.89
N ALA A 157 16.78 5.58 -3.49
CA ALA A 157 17.70 6.50 -2.80
C ALA A 157 17.02 7.81 -2.38
N GLY A 158 16.17 8.36 -3.24
CA GLY A 158 15.39 9.57 -2.93
C GLY A 158 14.42 9.35 -1.77
N LEU A 159 13.73 8.20 -1.75
CA LEU A 159 12.83 7.84 -0.66
C LEU A 159 13.59 7.64 0.65
N LEU A 160 14.73 6.96 0.60
CA LEU A 160 15.58 6.76 1.78
C LEU A 160 16.10 8.08 2.35
N ASP A 161 16.51 9.04 1.52
CA ASP A 161 16.91 10.38 1.95
C ASP A 161 15.75 11.13 2.65
N VAL A 162 14.54 11.07 2.07
CA VAL A 162 13.33 11.62 2.71
C VAL A 162 13.10 10.97 4.07
N TYR A 163 13.13 9.64 4.15
CA TYR A 163 12.94 8.91 5.40
C TYR A 163 13.98 9.31 6.47
N GLN A 164 15.25 9.43 6.09
CA GLN A 164 16.31 9.86 7.01
C GLN A 164 16.11 11.29 7.52
N LYS A 165 15.67 12.22 6.65
CA LYS A 165 15.30 13.58 7.06
C LYS A 165 14.16 13.58 8.06
N ILE A 166 13.12 12.77 7.84
CA ILE A 166 11.99 12.63 8.75
C ILE A 166 12.43 12.09 10.11
N ARG A 167 13.26 11.04 10.14
CA ARG A 167 13.81 10.51 11.40
C ARG A 167 14.63 11.53 12.16
N THR A 168 15.38 12.37 11.46
CA THR A 168 16.30 13.34 12.09
C THR A 168 15.58 14.57 12.62
N ARG A 169 14.59 15.08 11.89
CA ARG A 169 13.93 16.36 12.18
C ARG A 169 12.56 16.21 12.82
N GLY A 170 11.97 15.02 12.75
CA GLY A 170 10.54 14.83 12.99
C GLY A 170 9.71 15.38 11.84
N THR A 171 8.41 15.50 12.09
CA THR A 171 7.46 16.19 11.22
C THR A 171 6.80 17.35 11.96
N GLY A 172 5.83 18.00 11.34
CA GLY A 172 5.05 19.06 12.00
C GLY A 172 4.21 18.56 13.19
N TYR A 173 3.97 17.25 13.30
CA TYR A 173 3.09 16.67 14.31
C TYR A 173 3.75 15.61 15.19
N VAL A 174 4.87 15.02 14.75
CA VAL A 174 5.55 13.95 15.48
C VAL A 174 7.04 14.28 15.63
N SER A 175 7.57 14.21 16.85
CA SER A 175 8.98 14.47 17.11
C SER A 175 9.88 13.36 16.55
N SER A 176 11.13 13.70 16.25
CA SER A 176 12.15 12.75 15.79
C SER A 176 12.33 11.59 16.76
N GLU A 177 12.33 11.85 18.07
CA GLU A 177 12.52 10.82 19.12
C GLU A 177 11.41 9.77 19.07
N ARG A 178 10.16 10.20 18.87
CA ARG A 178 9.02 9.27 18.72
C ARG A 178 9.16 8.42 17.48
N ILE A 179 9.56 9.01 16.35
CA ILE A 179 9.75 8.28 15.09
C ILE A 179 10.90 7.28 15.23
N ILE A 180 12.04 7.69 15.78
CA ILE A 180 13.21 6.81 15.98
C ILE A 180 12.88 5.64 16.90
N ARG A 181 12.11 5.89 17.98
CA ARG A 181 11.70 4.84 18.91
C ARG A 181 10.74 3.83 18.27
N LEU A 182 9.81 4.30 17.45
CA LEU A 182 8.79 3.43 16.85
C LEU A 182 9.31 2.68 15.62
N PHE A 183 9.98 3.36 14.70
CA PHE A 183 10.45 2.76 13.45
C PHE A 183 11.86 2.20 13.59
N SER A 184 11.96 0.88 13.74
CA SER A 184 13.24 0.19 13.96
C SER A 184 14.02 -0.05 12.68
N LYS A 185 13.33 -0.35 11.58
CA LYS A 185 13.94 -0.76 10.32
C LYS A 185 13.11 -0.30 9.11
N ILE A 186 13.82 0.01 8.03
CA ILE A 186 13.28 0.18 6.68
C ILE A 186 13.95 -0.84 5.76
N ASP A 187 13.17 -1.52 4.93
CA ASP A 187 13.66 -2.51 3.97
C ASP A 187 13.05 -2.25 2.59
N PHE A 188 13.86 -2.45 1.55
CA PHE A 188 13.46 -2.27 0.16
C PHE A 188 13.55 -3.61 -0.55
N LYS A 189 12.39 -4.17 -0.91
CA LYS A 189 12.29 -5.48 -1.55
C LYS A 189 11.96 -5.36 -3.03
N ASN A 190 12.55 -6.25 -3.81
CA ASN A 190 12.14 -6.41 -5.19
C ASN A 190 10.82 -7.19 -5.21
N LYS A 191 10.02 -6.93 -6.23
CA LYS A 191 8.81 -7.72 -6.49
C LYS A 191 9.06 -9.23 -6.56
N MET A 192 10.21 -9.62 -7.13
CA MET A 192 10.62 -11.03 -7.27
C MET A 192 10.95 -11.71 -5.93
N ASP A 193 11.05 -10.95 -4.84
CA ASP A 193 11.31 -11.51 -3.51
C ASP A 193 10.06 -12.18 -2.90
N ASN A 194 8.92 -12.17 -3.62
CA ASN A 194 7.65 -12.83 -3.26
C ASN A 194 7.15 -12.48 -1.84
N ASP A 195 7.33 -11.23 -1.43
CA ASP A 195 6.85 -10.75 -0.13
C ASP A 195 5.33 -10.62 -0.14
N GLU A 196 4.63 -11.37 0.72
CA GLU A 196 3.18 -11.40 0.72
C GLU A 196 2.56 -10.12 1.28
N GLY A 197 3.26 -9.40 2.15
CA GLY A 197 2.81 -8.11 2.67
C GLY A 197 2.81 -7.03 1.59
N LEU A 198 3.84 -7.01 0.74
CA LEU A 198 3.85 -6.14 -0.45
C LEU A 198 2.76 -6.51 -1.47
N GLN A 199 2.51 -7.81 -1.67
CA GLN A 199 1.38 -8.29 -2.49
C GLN A 199 0.04 -7.80 -1.93
N LEU A 200 -0.15 -7.86 -0.60
CA LEU A 200 -1.34 -7.30 0.05
C LEU A 200 -1.46 -5.80 -0.23
N SER A 201 -0.38 -5.01 -0.06
CA SER A 201 -0.42 -3.57 -0.34
C SER A 201 -0.75 -3.23 -1.80
N ASP A 202 -0.26 -4.00 -2.78
CA ASP A 202 -0.60 -3.79 -4.20
C ASP A 202 -2.07 -4.15 -4.50
N LEU A 203 -2.55 -5.29 -3.97
CA LEU A 203 -3.93 -5.73 -4.15
C LEU A 203 -4.94 -4.69 -3.63
N ILE A 204 -4.63 -3.98 -2.54
CA ILE A 204 -5.52 -2.99 -1.95
C ILE A 204 -5.37 -1.57 -2.53
N SER A 205 -4.18 -1.19 -2.99
CA SER A 205 -3.88 0.20 -3.37
C SER A 205 -4.68 0.62 -4.60
N TYR A 206 -4.74 -0.24 -5.61
CA TYR A 206 -5.45 0.11 -6.84
C TYR A 206 -6.97 0.28 -6.68
N PRO A 207 -7.72 -0.63 -6.01
CA PRO A 207 -9.14 -0.43 -5.70
C PRO A 207 -9.42 0.90 -4.99
N ILE A 208 -8.58 1.27 -4.03
CA ILE A 208 -8.72 2.52 -3.27
C ILE A 208 -8.49 3.73 -4.19
N ALA A 209 -7.40 3.75 -4.95
CA ALA A 209 -7.12 4.84 -5.91
C ALA A 209 -8.24 4.99 -6.96
N ARG A 210 -8.80 3.87 -7.44
CA ARG A 210 -9.96 3.89 -8.33
C ARG A 210 -11.19 4.51 -7.69
N LYS A 211 -11.46 4.22 -6.41
CA LYS A 211 -12.59 4.83 -5.71
C LYS A 211 -12.40 6.34 -5.54
N ILE A 212 -11.16 6.81 -5.32
CA ILE A 212 -10.84 8.24 -5.26
C ILE A 212 -11.15 8.91 -6.60
N LEU A 213 -10.60 8.38 -7.70
CA LEU A 213 -10.78 8.96 -9.04
C LEU A 213 -12.22 8.87 -9.55
N TYR A 214 -12.90 7.75 -9.27
CA TYR A 214 -14.18 7.39 -9.86
C TYR A 214 -15.22 7.07 -8.79
N SER A 215 -15.48 8.04 -7.92
CA SER A 215 -16.31 7.86 -6.71
C SER A 215 -17.71 7.30 -6.95
N LYS A 216 -18.31 7.56 -8.12
CA LYS A 216 -19.63 7.08 -8.52
C LYS A 216 -19.65 5.64 -9.04
N ASN A 217 -18.51 5.07 -9.40
CA ASN A 217 -18.44 3.73 -9.99
C ASN A 217 -18.56 2.65 -8.91
N ILE A 218 -19.21 1.54 -9.28
CA ILE A 218 -19.24 0.32 -8.45
C ILE A 218 -17.82 -0.24 -8.35
N ASN A 219 -17.43 -0.61 -7.13
CA ASN A 219 -16.09 -1.11 -6.83
C ASN A 219 -16.15 -2.14 -5.68
N PRO A 220 -16.48 -3.41 -5.96
CA PRO A 220 -16.68 -4.43 -4.93
C PRO A 220 -15.43 -4.66 -4.09
N ALA A 221 -14.24 -4.62 -4.72
CA ALA A 221 -12.97 -4.71 -4.00
C ALA A 221 -12.80 -3.58 -2.97
N TYR A 222 -13.25 -2.36 -3.26
CA TYR A 222 -13.23 -1.27 -2.28
C TYR A 222 -14.25 -1.49 -1.15
N ASP A 223 -15.40 -2.11 -1.42
CA ASP A 223 -16.43 -2.34 -0.41
C ASP A 223 -15.95 -3.26 0.73
N ILE A 224 -15.02 -4.17 0.43
CA ILE A 224 -14.32 -5.01 1.43
C ILE A 224 -13.32 -4.17 2.23
N LEU A 225 -12.62 -3.25 1.57
CA LEU A 225 -11.52 -2.47 2.16
C LEU A 225 -11.98 -1.27 2.98
N LYS A 226 -13.20 -0.77 2.76
CA LYS A 226 -13.68 0.46 3.41
C LYS A 226 -13.62 0.42 4.94
N SER A 227 -13.81 -0.75 5.54
CA SER A 227 -13.73 -0.96 6.99
C SER A 227 -12.29 -1.05 7.52
N LYS A 228 -11.32 -1.35 6.65
CA LYS A 228 -9.88 -1.42 6.96
C LYS A 228 -9.20 -0.06 6.89
N ILE A 229 -9.77 0.92 6.18
CA ILE A 229 -9.23 2.28 6.10
C ILE A 229 -9.31 2.94 7.47
N ARG A 230 -8.23 3.59 7.90
CA ARG A 230 -8.18 4.31 9.18
C ARG A 230 -9.42 5.19 9.39
N LYS A 231 -9.95 5.23 10.62
CA LYS A 231 -11.16 5.98 11.02
C LYS A 231 -11.20 7.47 10.59
N LYS A 232 -10.06 8.15 10.50
CA LYS A 232 -9.95 9.55 10.02
C LYS A 232 -9.85 9.66 8.48
N GLY A 233 -10.11 8.56 7.77
CA GLY A 233 -10.11 8.46 6.32
C GLY A 233 -8.73 8.53 5.66
N TRP A 234 -8.75 8.42 4.34
CA TRP A 234 -7.63 8.70 3.45
C TRP A 234 -7.26 10.19 3.42
N LYS A 235 -5.98 10.48 3.18
CA LYS A 235 -5.51 11.85 2.90
C LYS A 235 -5.49 12.04 1.39
N ILE A 236 -6.22 13.03 0.90
CA ILE A 236 -6.18 13.43 -0.51
C ILE A 236 -5.63 14.85 -0.56
N PHE A 237 -4.50 15.03 -1.24
CA PHE A 237 -4.00 16.34 -1.59
C PHE A 237 -4.62 16.78 -2.92
N PRO A 238 -5.06 18.05 -3.01
CA PRO A 238 -5.29 18.66 -4.31
C PRO A 238 -3.97 18.62 -5.03
#